data_AF-A0A3B1IYY8-F1
#
_entry.id   AF-A0A3B1IYY8-F1
#
_cell.length_a   1.000
_cell.length_b   1.000
_cell.length_c   1.000
_cell.angle_alpha   90.00
_cell.angle_beta   90.00
_cell.angle_gamma   90.00
#
_symmetry.space_group_name_H-M   'P 1'
#
loop_
_entity.id
_entity.type
_entity.pdbx_description
1 polymer ?
#
loop_
_entity_poly.entity_id
_entity_poly.type
_entity_poly.pdbx_seq_one_letter_code
_entity_poly.pdbx_strand_id
1 'polypeptide(L)' 'MKCSALQCYFCESGKSCAPTIENCGPGKDTCFQGVCSDPSYIQKKCMRMEECQVKRDSRAMKVTCCQTDLCNK' A
#
# COMPACT_ATOMS: atom_id res chain seq x y z
N MET A 1 -7.69 -24.28 8.59
CA MET A 1 -7.66 -22.81 8.48
C MET A 1 -6.92 -22.45 7.20
N LYS A 2 -7.52 -21.67 6.29
CA LYS A 2 -6.78 -21.07 5.17
C LYS A 2 -6.09 -19.82 5.72
N CYS A 3 -4.77 -19.86 5.90
CA CYS A 3 -3.99 -18.63 6.03
C CYS A 3 -3.98 -17.97 4.65
N SER A 4 -5.07 -17.28 4.30
CA SER A 4 -5.06 -16.48 3.08
C SER A 4 -4.09 -15.33 3.31
N ALA A 5 -3.13 -15.16 2.40
CA ALA A 5 -2.33 -13.96 2.37
C ALA A 5 -3.25 -12.75 2.12
N LEU A 6 -3.03 -11.66 2.85
CA LEU A 6 -3.71 -10.39 2.64
C LEU A 6 -3.55 -9.98 1.16
N GLN A 7 -4.64 -9.53 0.53
CA GLN A 7 -4.60 -9.04 -0.85
C GLN A 7 -4.64 -7.51 -0.85
N CYS A 8 -3.77 -6.87 -1.63
CA CYS A 8 -3.75 -5.41 -1.74
C CYS A 8 -3.71 -4.99 -3.20
N TYR A 9 -4.18 -3.76 -3.46
CA TYR A 9 -3.86 -3.12 -4.73
C TYR A 9 -2.39 -2.74 -4.77
N PHE A 10 -1.78 -2.95 -5.93
CA PHE A 10 -0.40 -2.63 -6.25
C PHE A 10 -0.36 -1.69 -7.46
N CYS A 11 0.52 -0.70 -7.42
CA CYS A 11 0.74 0.19 -8.57
C CYS A 11 2.21 0.20 -8.96
N GLU A 12 2.49 -0.20 -10.20
CA GLU A 12 3.82 -0.01 -10.80
C GLU A 12 4.11 1.49 -10.96
N SER A 13 5.35 1.87 -10.68
CA SER A 13 5.78 3.27 -10.72
C SER A 13 5.83 3.75 -12.18
N GLY A 14 5.11 4.83 -12.55
CA GLY A 14 5.19 5.28 -13.95
C GLY A 14 4.27 6.39 -14.47
N LYS A 15 3.38 7.00 -13.67
CA LYS A 15 2.46 8.14 -13.99
C LYS A 15 0.97 7.80 -14.17
N SER A 16 0.57 6.55 -14.08
CA SER A 16 -0.83 6.18 -13.83
C SER A 16 -0.86 4.93 -12.97
N CYS A 17 -1.40 5.06 -11.76
CA CYS A 17 -1.63 3.91 -10.89
C CYS A 17 -2.80 3.13 -11.49
N ALA A 18 -2.50 2.18 -12.37
CA ALA A 18 -3.42 1.15 -12.85
C ALA A 18 -3.32 -0.02 -11.86
N PRO A 19 -4.20 -0.08 -10.84
CA PRO A 19 -3.97 -0.97 -9.72
C PRO A 19 -4.13 -2.43 -10.16
N THR A 20 -3.08 -3.21 -10.00
CA THR A 20 -3.14 -4.68 -10.05
C THR A 20 -3.39 -5.22 -8.64
N ILE A 21 -3.74 -6.49 -8.50
CA ILE A 21 -3.89 -7.14 -7.19
C ILE A 21 -2.62 -7.95 -6.94
N GLU A 22 -1.99 -7.73 -5.78
CA GLU A 22 -0.91 -8.57 -5.28
C GLU A 22 -1.35 -9.33 -4.02
N ASN A 23 -0.81 -10.54 -3.84
CA ASN A 23 -0.92 -11.27 -2.57
C ASN A 23 0.29 -10.91 -1.71
N CYS A 24 0.05 -10.41 -0.50
CA CYS A 24 1.12 -9.99 0.39
C CYS A 24 1.98 -11.18 0.83
N GLY A 25 3.30 -11.00 0.73
CA GLY A 25 4.27 -11.98 1.19
C GLY A 25 4.31 -12.12 2.72
N PRO A 26 5.10 -13.09 3.24
CA PRO A 26 5.25 -13.30 4.68
C PRO A 26 5.64 -12.03 5.43
N GLY A 27 4.94 -11.74 6.52
CA GLY A 27 5.19 -10.56 7.36
C GLY A 27 4.77 -9.23 6.74
N LYS A 28 4.13 -9.20 5.57
CA LYS A 28 3.47 -8.01 5.03
C LYS A 28 1.98 -8.11 5.34
N ASP A 29 1.56 -7.43 6.38
CA ASP A 29 0.21 -7.53 6.96
C ASP A 29 -0.61 -6.24 6.76
N THR A 30 -0.14 -5.34 5.89
CA THR A 30 -0.73 -4.02 5.69
C THR A 30 -0.74 -3.63 4.21
N CYS A 31 -1.90 -3.19 3.73
CA CYS A 31 -2.01 -2.48 2.47
C CYS A 31 -1.67 -1.00 2.67
N PHE A 32 -0.72 -0.52 1.88
CA PHE A 32 -0.29 0.87 1.84
C PHE A 32 -0.86 1.58 0.63
N GLN A 33 -1.26 2.83 0.84
CA GLN A 33 -1.48 3.83 -0.20
C GLN A 33 -0.77 5.12 0.17
N GLY A 34 0.08 5.62 -0.72
CA GLY A 34 0.75 6.90 -0.60
C GLY A 34 0.40 7.80 -1.78
N VAL A 35 0.02 9.05 -1.51
CA VAL A 35 -0.17 10.08 -2.53
C VAL A 35 0.91 11.14 -2.34
N CYS A 36 1.85 11.18 -3.30
CA CYS A 36 2.86 12.22 -3.39
C CYS A 36 2.28 13.39 -4.19
N SER A 37 2.47 14.62 -3.73
CA SER A 37 1.85 15.80 -4.35
C SER A 37 2.70 16.42 -5.48
N ASP A 38 3.99 16.11 -5.56
CA ASP A 38 4.91 16.73 -6.52
C ASP A 38 6.08 15.79 -6.92
N PRO A 39 6.09 15.22 -8.14
CA PRO A 39 4.96 15.14 -9.08
C PRO A 39 3.79 14.34 -8.48
N SER A 40 2.56 14.56 -8.95
CA SER A 40 1.40 13.81 -8.47
C SER A 40 1.50 12.34 -8.91
N TYR A 41 1.79 11.43 -7.99
CA TYR A 41 1.71 9.99 -8.23
C TYR A 41 1.22 9.23 -7.01
N ILE A 42 0.51 8.14 -7.28
CA ILE A 42 -0.05 7.25 -6.27
C ILE A 42 0.82 6.00 -6.21
N GLN A 43 1.22 5.62 -5.01
CA GLN A 43 1.88 4.36 -4.70
C GLN A 43 0.90 3.47 -3.95
N LYS A 44 0.79 2.21 -4.37
CA LYS A 44 0.04 1.18 -3.64
C LYS A 44 0.88 -0.08 -3.56
N LYS A 45 0.95 -0.71 -2.39
CA LYS A 45 1.67 -1.98 -2.20
C LYS A 45 1.39 -2.63 -0.84
N CYS A 46 1.76 -3.89 -0.70
CA CYS A 46 1.91 -4.61 0.57
C CYS A 46 3.17 -4.15 1.34
N MET A 47 3.04 -3.94 2.64
CA MET A 47 4.15 -3.68 3.56
C MET A 47 3.82 -4.11 5.01
N ARG A 48 4.77 -3.91 5.92
CA ARG A 48 4.57 -4.03 7.38
C ARG A 48 3.82 -2.82 7.91
N MET A 49 2.99 -3.01 8.94
CA MET A 49 2.34 -1.89 9.64
C MET A 49 3.35 -0.85 10.15
N GLU A 50 4.48 -1.29 10.70
CA GLU A 50 5.54 -0.39 11.21
C GLU A 50 6.09 0.53 10.10
N GLU A 51 6.41 -0.02 8.92
CA GLU A 51 6.85 0.77 7.77
C GLU A 51 5.78 1.77 7.30
N CYS A 52 4.50 1.37 7.41
CA CYS A 52 3.38 2.20 7.03
C CYS A 52 3.21 3.39 7.98
N GLN A 53 3.36 3.16 9.29
CA GLN A 53 3.33 4.21 10.31
C GLN A 53 4.47 5.22 10.14
N VAL A 54 5.70 4.74 9.93
CA VAL A 54 6.85 5.62 9.65
C VAL A 54 6.60 6.52 8.44
N LYS A 55 5.97 5.99 7.38
CA LYS A 55 5.60 6.80 6.21
C LYS A 55 4.46 7.77 6.50
N ARG A 56 3.48 7.36 7.32
CA ARG A 56 2.35 8.21 7.72
C ARG A 56 2.79 9.42 8.54
N ASP A 57 3.82 9.25 9.35
CA ASP A 57 4.40 10.33 10.16
C ASP A 57 5.28 11.28 9.33
N SER A 58 5.65 10.87 8.10
CA SER A 58 6.37 11.73 7.17
C SER A 58 5.45 12.77 6.53
N ARG A 59 5.92 14.03 6.44
CA ARG A 59 5.22 15.10 5.71
C ARG A 59 5.36 15.00 4.19
N ALA A 60 6.13 14.04 3.67
CA ALA A 60 6.42 13.92 2.25
C ALA A 60 5.24 13.38 1.40
N MET A 61 4.26 12.71 2.02
CA MET A 61 3.16 12.07 1.32
C MET A 61 1.93 11.92 2.21
N LYS A 62 0.73 11.89 1.60
CA LYS A 62 -0.49 11.48 2.30
C LYS A 62 -0.58 9.96 2.32
N VAL A 63 -0.65 9.35 3.50
CA VAL A 63 -0.61 7.89 3.67
C VAL A 63 -1.91 7.35 4.24
N THR A 64 -2.36 6.23 3.69
CA THR A 64 -3.40 5.38 4.26
C THR A 64 -2.83 3.97 4.48
N CYS A 65 -3.09 3.40 5.66
CA CYS A 65 -2.70 2.05 6.07
C CYS A 65 -3.95 1.28 6.48
N CYS A 66 -4.11 0.05 6.02
CA CYS A 66 -5.23 -0.82 6.38
C CYS A 66 -4.85 -2.31 6.26
N GLN A 67 -5.57 -3.21 6.94
CA GLN A 67 -5.20 -4.63 7.09
C GLN A 67 -6.30 -5.59 6.63
N THR A 68 -7.19 -5.14 5.74
CA THR A 68 -8.25 -5.96 5.15
C THR A 68 -8.05 -6.07 3.64
N ASP A 69 -8.57 -7.14 3.04
CA ASP A 69 -8.36 -7.38 1.61
C ASP A 69 -8.86 -6.20 0.77
N LEU A 70 -8.00 -5.75 -0.15
CA LEU A 70 -8.26 -4.71 -1.14
C LEU A 70 -8.76 -3.39 -0.54
N CYS A 71 -8.32 -3.08 0.68
CA CYS A 71 -8.76 -1.89 1.41
C CYS A 71 -8.13 -0.58 0.90
N ASN A 72 -7.02 -0.66 0.15
CA ASN A 72 -6.31 0.48 -0.41
C ASN A 72 -6.81 0.85 -1.82
N LYS A 73 -8.13 1.10 -1.96
CA LYS A 73 -8.81 1.49 -3.22
C LYS A 73 -8.40 2.85 -3.76
#